data_AF-A0A0G2FNX5-F1
#
_entry.id   AF-A0A0G2FNX5-F1
#
_cell.length_a   1.000
_cell.length_b   1.000
_cell.length_c   1.000
_cell.angle_alpha   90.00
_cell.angle_beta   90.00
_cell.angle_gamma   90.00
#
_symmetry.space_group_name_H-M   'P 1'
#
loop_
_entity.id
_entity.type
_entity.pdbx_description
1 polymer ?
#
loop_
_entity_poly.entity_id
_entity_poly.type
_entity_poly.pdbx_seq_one_letter_code
_entity_poly.pdbx_strand_id
1 'polypeptide(L)'
;MYGLAPANYSMPGSPAGLAAIDKLFGIDLYTSGFTASPQVFGAFPSLHAANATIEALFMSHLFPKLRPVFVGYVIWLWWSTMYLSHHYAVDLVGGSLLAAVVFYYSKSRYLPRVQPDKFLRWDYDYIEVGDSPAEYGYGLAALEERAGESDEWTIGSSSSISSGSMSPTEEGRPAWDD
;
A
#
# COMPACT_ATOMS: atom_id res chain seq x y z
N MET A 1 31.07 12.58 15.76
CA MET A 1 30.67 11.99 14.47
C MET A 1 31.85 11.21 13.91
N TYR A 2 31.64 9.96 13.48
CA TYR A 2 32.68 8.97 13.17
C TYR A 2 33.45 9.20 11.84
N GLY A 3 33.22 10.31 11.13
CA GLY A 3 33.99 10.68 9.94
C GLY A 3 33.97 9.60 8.84
N LEU A 4 35.16 9.30 8.29
CA LEU A 4 35.38 8.23 7.31
C LEU A 4 35.83 6.91 7.95
N ALA A 5 35.71 6.77 9.27
CA ALA A 5 36.14 5.55 9.94
C ALA A 5 35.30 4.37 9.44
N PRO A 6 35.93 3.21 9.14
CA PRO A 6 35.20 2.05 8.66
C PRO A 6 34.15 1.62 9.68
N ALA A 7 32.95 1.33 9.19
CA ALA A 7 31.82 0.87 10.00
C ALA A 7 32.20 -0.40 10.75
N ASN A 8 32.00 -0.40 12.07
CA ASN A 8 32.23 -1.56 12.92
C ASN A 8 31.10 -1.71 13.93
N TYR A 9 30.80 -2.94 14.32
CA TYR A 9 29.70 -3.25 15.26
C TYR A 9 30.02 -2.87 16.72
N SER A 10 31.21 -2.34 16.99
CA SER A 10 31.50 -1.73 18.30
C SER A 10 31.01 -0.28 18.42
N MET A 11 30.50 0.32 17.33
CA MET A 11 29.81 1.61 17.40
C MET A 11 28.43 1.44 18.05
N PRO A 12 28.09 2.22 19.10
CA PRO A 12 26.79 2.12 19.74
C PRO A 12 25.67 2.64 18.83
N GLY A 13 24.48 2.07 18.96
CA GLY A 13 23.31 2.54 18.25
C GLY A 13 22.83 3.91 18.76
N SER A 14 22.19 4.66 17.86
CA SER A 14 21.69 6.01 18.14
C SER A 14 20.16 6.01 18.24
N PRO A 15 19.57 6.49 19.34
CA PRO A 15 18.11 6.67 19.46
C PRO A 15 17.55 7.83 18.61
N ALA A 16 18.39 8.62 17.94
CA ALA A 16 17.99 9.79 17.15
C ALA A 16 17.04 10.72 17.93
N GLY A 17 15.96 11.19 17.30
CA GLY A 17 14.97 12.08 17.91
C GLY A 17 14.24 11.49 19.13
N LEU A 18 14.25 10.16 19.32
CA LEU A 18 13.59 9.52 20.46
C LEU A 18 14.28 9.82 21.81
N ALA A 19 15.56 10.21 21.80
CA ALA A 19 16.23 10.69 23.00
C ALA A 19 15.56 11.94 23.60
N ALA A 20 14.86 12.73 22.78
CA ALA A 20 14.09 13.87 23.28
C ALA A 20 12.83 13.42 24.04
N ILE A 21 12.23 12.28 23.65
CA ILE A 21 11.05 11.70 24.31
C ILE A 21 11.43 11.14 25.69
N ASP A 22 12.53 10.40 25.76
CA ASP A 22 13.10 9.93 27.04
C ASP A 22 13.31 11.09 28.03
N LYS A 23 13.92 12.19 27.55
CA LYS A 23 14.13 13.40 28.37
C LYS A 23 12.83 14.06 28.79
N LEU A 24 11.82 14.08 27.91
CA LEU A 24 10.53 14.71 28.19
C LEU A 24 9.76 13.97 29.30
N PHE A 25 9.80 12.64 29.28
CA PHE A 25 9.06 11.80 30.24
C PHE A 25 9.91 11.32 31.42
N GLY A 26 11.22 11.60 31.42
CA GLY A 26 12.14 11.15 32.47
C GLY A 26 12.32 9.63 32.50
N ILE A 27 12.18 8.97 31.35
CA ILE A 27 12.36 7.51 31.19
C ILE A 27 13.63 7.22 30.38
N ASP A 28 14.16 6.00 30.48
CA ASP A 28 15.32 5.53 29.71
C ASP A 28 14.95 4.25 28.94
N LEU A 29 13.95 4.36 28.06
CA LEU A 29 13.46 3.23 27.28
C LEU A 29 14.08 3.23 25.89
N TYR A 30 14.02 4.36 25.19
CA TYR A 30 14.48 4.43 23.81
C TYR A 30 16.00 4.51 23.75
N THR A 31 16.63 5.30 24.63
CA THR A 31 18.08 5.50 24.66
C THR A 31 18.79 4.19 24.98
N SER A 32 18.44 3.54 26.08
CA SER A 32 18.97 2.22 26.44
C SER A 32 18.72 1.17 25.33
N GLY A 33 17.50 1.10 24.78
CA GLY A 33 17.13 0.13 23.75
C GLY A 33 17.90 0.30 22.44
N PHE A 34 17.99 1.53 21.92
CA PHE A 34 18.71 1.78 20.67
C PHE A 34 20.23 1.68 20.84
N THR A 35 20.78 2.06 21.99
CA THR A 35 22.22 1.89 22.26
C THR A 35 22.63 0.44 22.37
N ALA A 36 21.76 -0.44 22.88
CA ALA A 36 22.00 -1.88 23.00
C ALA A 36 21.72 -2.67 21.70
N SER A 37 21.17 -2.04 20.66
CA SER A 37 20.79 -2.73 19.43
C SER A 37 22.02 -3.21 18.64
N PRO A 38 22.07 -4.48 18.19
CA PRO A 38 23.16 -4.99 17.35
C PRO A 38 23.10 -4.48 15.91
N GLN A 39 21.97 -3.89 15.48
CA GLN A 39 21.73 -3.42 14.11
C GLN A 39 21.97 -1.92 13.98
N VAL A 40 23.22 -1.51 14.15
CA VAL A 40 23.62 -0.09 14.13
C VAL A 40 23.74 0.52 12.73
N PHE A 41 23.75 -0.31 11.67
CA PHE A 41 23.88 0.12 10.26
C PHE A 41 22.71 -0.31 9.36
N GLY A 42 21.64 -0.87 9.91
CA GLY A 42 20.52 -1.44 9.15
C GLY A 42 19.44 -0.42 8.76
N ALA A 43 19.80 0.68 8.10
CA ALA A 43 18.82 1.71 7.73
C ALA A 43 17.98 1.32 6.51
N PHE A 44 18.59 0.73 5.47
CA PHE A 44 17.92 0.37 4.21
C PHE A 44 17.93 -1.16 3.98
N PRO A 45 16.81 -1.78 3.58
CA PRO A 45 15.45 -1.21 3.56
C PRO A 45 14.88 -1.10 4.98
N SER A 46 13.97 -0.14 5.22
CA SER A 46 13.40 0.09 6.55
C SER A 46 12.49 -1.06 6.99
N LEU A 47 12.84 -1.70 8.10
CA LEU A 47 12.02 -2.74 8.73
C LEU A 47 10.69 -2.18 9.26
N HIS A 48 10.69 -0.96 9.82
CA HIS A 48 9.48 -0.29 10.29
C HIS A 48 8.45 -0.13 9.17
N ALA A 49 8.90 0.36 8.01
CA ALA A 49 8.04 0.51 6.85
C ALA A 49 7.57 -0.85 6.29
N ALA A 50 8.47 -1.84 6.22
CA ALA A 50 8.13 -3.18 5.75
C ALA A 50 7.04 -3.83 6.63
N ASN A 51 7.21 -3.78 7.96
CA ASN A 51 6.27 -4.35 8.92
C ASN A 51 4.91 -3.64 8.87
N ALA A 52 4.91 -2.31 8.90
CA ALA A 52 3.67 -1.53 8.81
C ALA A 52 2.90 -1.82 7.50
N THR A 53 3.64 -1.99 6.40
CA THR A 53 3.04 -2.23 5.08
C THR A 53 2.45 -3.64 4.99
N ILE A 54 3.17 -4.68 5.43
CA ILE A 54 2.64 -6.05 5.36
C ILE A 54 1.43 -6.23 6.29
N GLU A 55 1.45 -5.63 7.49
CA GLU A 55 0.31 -5.59 8.40
C GLU A 55 -0.88 -4.87 7.76
N ALA A 56 -0.66 -3.69 7.18
CA ALA A 56 -1.72 -2.92 6.53
C ALA A 56 -2.31 -3.66 5.32
N LEU A 57 -1.49 -4.34 4.52
CA LEU A 57 -1.94 -5.15 3.39
C LEU A 57 -2.76 -6.36 3.86
N PHE A 58 -2.29 -7.07 4.89
CA PHE A 58 -3.00 -8.19 5.46
C PHE A 58 -4.34 -7.78 6.09
N MET A 59 -4.35 -6.70 6.86
CA MET A 59 -5.57 -6.17 7.46
C MET A 59 -6.53 -5.63 6.40
N SER A 60 -6.03 -5.02 5.32
CA SER A 60 -6.85 -4.60 4.18
C SER A 60 -7.44 -5.80 3.42
N HIS A 61 -6.75 -6.94 3.41
CA HIS A 61 -7.24 -8.18 2.82
C HIS A 61 -8.35 -8.82 3.68
N LEU A 62 -8.24 -8.74 5.01
CA LEU A 62 -9.28 -9.22 5.92
C LEU A 62 -10.49 -8.28 6.02
N PHE A 63 -10.25 -6.96 5.98
CA PHE A 63 -11.25 -5.92 6.20
C PHE A 63 -11.19 -4.85 5.09
N PRO A 64 -11.66 -5.16 3.87
CA PRO A 64 -11.51 -4.28 2.72
C PRO A 64 -12.14 -2.90 2.92
N LYS A 65 -13.23 -2.80 3.69
CA LYS A 65 -13.91 -1.53 4.01
C LYS A 65 -13.07 -0.61 4.91
N LEU A 66 -12.14 -1.16 5.70
CA LEU A 66 -11.26 -0.40 6.60
C LEU A 66 -9.89 -0.08 5.98
N ARG A 67 -9.68 -0.44 4.71
CA ARG A 67 -8.42 -0.17 3.98
C ARG A 67 -7.91 1.27 4.11
N PRO A 68 -8.73 2.33 4.03
CA PRO A 68 -8.24 3.70 4.20
C PRO A 68 -7.58 3.95 5.56
N VAL A 69 -8.07 3.32 6.62
CA VAL A 69 -7.52 3.45 7.99
C VAL A 69 -6.12 2.84 8.04
N PHE A 70 -5.93 1.66 7.46
CA PHE A 70 -4.64 0.98 7.46
C PHE A 70 -3.61 1.72 6.58
N VAL A 71 -4.03 2.28 5.45
CA VAL A 71 -3.16 3.15 4.63
C VAL A 71 -2.76 4.41 5.39
N GLY A 72 -3.71 5.04 6.10
CA GLY A 72 -3.44 6.18 6.97
C GLY A 72 -2.40 5.86 8.05
N TYR A 73 -2.47 4.67 8.65
CA TYR A 73 -1.46 4.19 9.61
C TYR A 73 -0.05 4.10 9.00
N VAL A 74 0.10 3.55 7.80
CA VAL A 74 1.42 3.46 7.12
C VAL A 74 1.99 4.85 6.85
N ILE A 75 1.17 5.78 6.34
CA ILE A 75 1.58 7.17 6.08
C ILE A 75 2.00 7.87 7.38
N TRP A 76 1.23 7.68 8.46
CA TRP A 76 1.55 8.22 9.77
C TRP A 76 2.88 7.70 10.31
N LEU A 77 3.15 6.40 10.15
CA LEU A 77 4.38 5.77 10.59
C LEU A 77 5.59 6.24 9.75
N TRP A 78 5.42 6.40 8.45
CA TRP A 78 6.44 7.01 7.58
C TRP A 78 6.78 8.42 8.03
N TRP A 79 5.76 9.25 8.26
CA TRP A 79 5.96 10.59 8.78
C TRP A 79 6.70 10.57 10.12
N SER A 80 6.28 9.72 11.06
CA SER A 80 6.86 9.63 12.40
C SER A 80 8.35 9.24 12.37
N THR A 81 8.69 8.24 11.56
CA THR A 81 10.09 7.74 11.44
C THR A 81 11.01 8.75 10.76
N MET A 82 10.51 9.57 9.82
CA MET A 82 11.25 10.69 9.26
C MET A 82 11.35 11.87 10.23
N TYR A 83 10.25 12.22 10.91
CA TYR A 83 10.20 13.32 11.87
C TYR A 83 11.20 13.12 13.01
N LEU A 84 11.32 11.89 13.51
CA LEU A 84 12.31 11.51 14.52
C LEU A 84 13.73 11.31 13.95
N SER A 85 13.93 11.61 12.66
CA SER A 85 15.19 11.46 11.93
C SER A 85 15.79 10.05 12.04
N HIS A 86 14.92 9.05 12.05
CA HIS A 86 15.32 7.65 12.20
C HIS A 86 15.59 6.97 10.84
N HIS A 87 14.87 7.38 9.80
CA HIS A 87 15.01 6.87 8.43
C HIS A 87 14.94 7.98 7.39
N TYR A 88 15.61 7.75 6.26
CA TYR A 88 15.37 8.52 5.04
C TYR A 88 14.14 7.98 4.29
N ALA A 89 13.51 8.83 3.48
CA ALA A 89 12.34 8.44 2.69
C ALA A 89 12.60 7.22 1.78
N VAL A 90 13.81 7.11 1.22
CA VAL A 90 14.20 5.99 0.37
C VAL A 90 14.21 4.65 1.12
N ASP A 91 14.57 4.66 2.40
CA ASP A 91 14.55 3.48 3.27
C ASP A 91 13.14 2.95 3.43
N LEU A 92 12.18 3.87 3.63
CA LEU A 92 10.78 3.56 3.83
C LEU A 92 10.15 3.00 2.55
N VAL A 93 10.42 3.64 1.41
CA VAL A 93 9.99 3.17 0.09
C VAL A 93 10.52 1.76 -0.17
N GLY A 94 11.82 1.53 0.05
CA GLY A 94 12.44 0.22 -0.13
C GLY A 94 11.81 -0.87 0.74
N GLY A 95 11.55 -0.56 2.01
CA GLY A 95 10.90 -1.48 2.95
C GLY A 95 9.47 -1.83 2.54
N SER A 96 8.67 -0.83 2.21
CA SER A 96 7.29 -1.03 1.77
C SER A 96 7.17 -1.77 0.44
N LEU A 97 8.05 -1.48 -0.53
CA LEU A 97 8.07 -2.20 -1.80
C LEU A 97 8.42 -3.68 -1.59
N LEU A 98 9.42 -3.98 -0.77
CA LEU A 98 9.78 -5.35 -0.43
C LEU A 98 8.60 -6.10 0.22
N ALA A 99 7.96 -5.47 1.20
CA ALA A 99 6.78 -6.03 1.86
C ALA A 99 5.61 -6.26 0.89
N ALA A 100 5.36 -5.30 -0.02
CA ALA A 100 4.32 -5.42 -1.02
C ALA A 100 4.59 -6.60 -1.97
N VAL A 101 5.81 -6.75 -2.49
CA VAL A 101 6.19 -7.88 -3.37
C VAL A 101 5.95 -9.22 -2.66
N VAL A 102 6.42 -9.35 -1.41
CA VAL A 102 6.24 -10.58 -0.63
C VAL A 102 4.76 -10.86 -0.37
N PHE A 103 4.00 -9.82 -0.03
CA PHE A 103 2.57 -9.96 0.24
C PHE A 103 1.80 -10.39 -1.01
N TYR A 104 1.99 -9.73 -2.16
CA TYR A 104 1.26 -10.07 -3.38
C TYR A 104 1.66 -11.43 -3.94
N TYR A 105 2.94 -11.80 -3.84
CA TYR A 105 3.39 -13.16 -4.15
C TYR A 105 2.66 -14.19 -3.26
N SER A 106 2.59 -13.93 -1.95
CA SER A 106 1.91 -14.81 -1.01
C SER A 106 0.39 -14.83 -1.22
N LYS A 107 -0.20 -13.70 -1.61
CA LYS A 107 -1.62 -13.57 -1.92
C LYS A 107 -2.01 -14.49 -3.08
N SER A 108 -1.29 -14.38 -4.18
CA SER A 108 -1.58 -15.14 -5.40
C SER A 108 -1.37 -16.65 -5.23
N ARG A 109 -0.47 -17.07 -4.32
CA ARG A 109 -0.11 -18.50 -4.16
C ARG A 109 -0.77 -19.20 -2.98
N TYR A 110 -1.08 -18.48 -1.89
CA TYR A 110 -1.41 -19.10 -0.61
C TYR A 110 -2.64 -18.50 0.08
N LEU A 111 -3.00 -17.24 -0.18
CA LEU A 111 -4.13 -16.63 0.53
C LEU A 111 -5.48 -16.99 -0.13
N PRO A 112 -6.52 -17.26 0.68
CA PRO A 112 -7.88 -17.44 0.18
C PRO A 112 -8.42 -16.16 -0.46
N ARG A 113 -9.25 -16.34 -1.50
CA ARG A 113 -9.98 -15.25 -2.14
C ARG A 113 -10.98 -14.62 -1.17
N VAL A 114 -11.12 -13.29 -1.24
CA VAL A 114 -12.07 -12.55 -0.41
C VAL A 114 -13.49 -12.73 -0.94
N GLN A 115 -14.43 -13.07 -0.06
CA GLN A 115 -15.86 -13.16 -0.38
C GLN A 115 -16.52 -11.82 0.00
N PRO A 116 -16.93 -10.99 -0.98
CA PRO A 116 -17.34 -9.59 -0.74
C PRO A 116 -18.64 -9.44 0.04
N ASP A 117 -19.47 -10.48 0.05
CA ASP A 117 -20.72 -10.59 0.80
C ASP A 117 -20.50 -10.90 2.30
N LYS A 118 -19.28 -11.28 2.69
CA LYS A 118 -18.90 -11.62 4.05
C LYS A 118 -18.04 -10.53 4.68
N PHE A 119 -18.26 -10.25 5.96
CA PHE A 119 -17.50 -9.23 6.69
C PHE A 119 -16.17 -9.76 7.22
N LEU A 120 -16.15 -11.02 7.64
CA LEU A 120 -14.98 -11.67 8.20
C LEU A 120 -14.61 -12.89 7.34
N ARG A 121 -13.31 -13.18 7.31
CA ARG A 121 -12.79 -14.42 6.73
C ARG A 121 -13.42 -15.68 7.32
N TRP A 122 -13.78 -15.66 8.61
CA TRP A 122 -14.36 -16.82 9.30
C TRP A 122 -15.76 -17.19 8.78
N ASP A 123 -16.41 -16.27 8.09
CA ASP A 123 -17.76 -16.46 7.53
C ASP A 123 -17.72 -17.01 6.09
N TYR A 124 -16.54 -17.38 5.58
CA TYR A 124 -16.37 -17.87 4.22
C TYR A 124 -16.92 -19.29 4.08
N ASP A 125 -17.78 -19.49 3.09
CA ASP A 125 -18.43 -20.78 2.85
C ASP A 125 -17.48 -21.80 2.18
N TYR A 126 -16.41 -21.33 1.54
CA TYR A 126 -15.41 -22.15 0.84
C TYR A 126 -14.08 -21.42 0.69
N ILE A 127 -13.01 -22.18 0.43
CA ILE A 127 -11.66 -21.65 0.24
C ILE A 127 -11.24 -21.85 -1.21
N GLU A 128 -11.08 -20.75 -1.94
CA GLU A 128 -10.44 -20.71 -3.26
C GLU A 128 -9.10 -19.97 -3.12
N VAL A 129 -8.03 -20.51 -3.70
CA VAL A 129 -6.70 -19.89 -3.68
C VAL A 129 -6.34 -19.43 -5.08
N GLY A 130 -5.76 -18.23 -5.18
CA GLY A 130 -5.37 -17.61 -6.44
C GLY A 130 -6.28 -16.45 -6.86
N ASP A 131 -5.87 -15.75 -7.91
CA ASP A 131 -6.60 -14.60 -8.44
C ASP A 131 -7.75 -15.08 -9.36
N SER A 132 -8.91 -14.42 -9.27
CA SER A 132 -9.98 -14.67 -10.24
C SER A 132 -9.59 -14.10 -11.62
N PRO A 133 -9.96 -14.74 -12.74
CA PRO A 133 -9.64 -14.22 -14.08
C PRO A 133 -10.12 -12.77 -14.33
N ALA A 134 -11.09 -12.28 -13.55
CA ALA A 134 -11.72 -10.97 -13.73
C ALA A 134 -11.09 -9.83 -12.89
N GLU A 135 -10.25 -10.11 -11.88
CA GLU A 135 -9.80 -9.10 -10.90
C GLU A 135 -8.83 -8.06 -11.50
N TYR A 136 -8.07 -8.43 -12.53
CA TYR A 136 -7.19 -7.49 -13.25
C TYR A 136 -7.97 -6.37 -13.97
N GLY A 137 -9.19 -6.65 -14.44
CA GLY A 137 -10.02 -5.68 -15.15
C GLY A 137 -10.53 -4.56 -14.22
N TYR A 138 -10.99 -4.92 -13.03
CA TYR A 138 -11.55 -3.96 -12.07
C TYR A 138 -10.48 -3.10 -11.38
N GLY A 139 -9.29 -3.65 -11.10
CA GLY A 139 -8.20 -2.89 -10.47
C GLY A 139 -7.61 -1.82 -11.39
N LEU A 140 -7.50 -2.11 -12.69
CA LEU A 140 -7.08 -1.12 -13.69
C LEU A 140 -8.21 -0.12 -13.98
N ALA A 141 -9.45 -0.60 -14.13
CA ALA A 141 -10.59 0.27 -14.36
C ALA A 141 -10.85 1.25 -13.20
N ALA A 142 -10.66 0.84 -11.94
CA ALA A 142 -10.81 1.74 -10.78
C ALA A 142 -9.66 2.75 -10.67
N LEU A 143 -8.46 2.43 -11.17
CA LEU A 143 -7.36 3.39 -11.30
C LEU A 143 -7.58 4.33 -12.50
N GLU A 144 -8.13 3.82 -13.60
CA GLU A 144 -8.50 4.58 -14.80
C GLU A 144 -9.66 5.53 -14.52
N GLU A 145 -10.68 5.12 -13.78
CA GLU A 145 -11.80 5.97 -13.33
C GLU A 145 -11.28 7.10 -12.42
N ARG A 146 -10.37 6.77 -11.49
CA ARG A 146 -9.75 7.75 -10.59
C ARG A 146 -8.72 8.67 -11.26
N ALA A 147 -8.07 8.21 -12.33
CA ALA A 147 -7.19 9.04 -13.17
C ALA A 147 -8.00 9.88 -14.18
N GLY A 148 -9.14 9.37 -14.64
CA GLY A 148 -10.06 10.08 -15.53
C GLY A 148 -10.73 11.28 -14.85
N GLU A 149 -11.03 11.19 -13.56
CA GLU A 149 -11.57 12.33 -12.79
C GLU A 149 -10.54 13.46 -12.54
N SER A 150 -9.23 13.18 -12.57
CA SER A 150 -8.20 14.23 -12.32
C SER A 150 -7.82 15.05 -13.54
N ASP A 151 -8.17 14.59 -14.75
CA ASP A 151 -7.63 15.14 -16.00
C ASP A 151 -8.61 16.10 -16.72
N GLU A 152 -9.83 16.28 -16.20
CA GLU A 152 -10.87 17.14 -16.79
C GLU A 152 -10.56 18.65 -16.67
N TRP A 153 -9.62 19.07 -15.80
CA TRP A 153 -9.31 20.48 -15.61
C TRP A 153 -8.22 21.06 -16.56
N THR A 154 -7.63 20.25 -17.44
CA THR A 154 -6.53 20.70 -18.32
C THR A 154 -6.76 20.57 -19.83
N ILE A 155 -7.91 20.06 -20.29
CA ILE A 155 -8.23 20.02 -21.72
C ILE A 155 -9.09 21.22 -22.08
N GLY A 156 -8.41 22.31 -22.42
CA GLY A 156 -9.01 23.50 -23.02
C GLY A 156 -9.83 23.15 -24.26
N SER A 157 -10.95 23.85 -24.38
CA SER A 157 -11.94 23.79 -25.44
C SER A 157 -11.33 23.54 -26.84
N SER A 158 -11.64 22.39 -27.42
CA SER A 158 -11.60 22.21 -28.87
C SER A 158 -12.90 21.55 -29.31
N SER A 159 -13.71 22.35 -29.98
CA SER A 159 -14.97 21.95 -30.62
C SER A 159 -14.72 20.82 -31.63
N SER A 160 -15.31 19.65 -31.39
CA SER A 160 -15.43 18.60 -32.38
C SER A 160 -16.84 18.61 -32.98
N ILE A 161 -16.87 18.65 -34.30
CA ILE A 161 -18.07 18.69 -35.13
C ILE A 161 -18.90 17.41 -34.91
N SER A 162 -20.21 17.56 -34.75
CA SER A 162 -21.15 16.44 -34.79
C SER A 162 -21.51 16.15 -36.24
N SER A 163 -21.10 14.99 -36.76
CA SER A 163 -21.68 14.42 -37.98
C SER A 163 -22.51 13.21 -37.57
N GLY A 164 -23.77 13.47 -37.23
CA GLY A 164 -24.74 12.43 -36.98
C GLY A 164 -25.14 11.72 -38.27
N SER A 165 -25.02 10.40 -38.28
CA SER A 165 -25.84 9.51 -39.10
C SER A 165 -26.20 8.29 -38.25
N MET A 166 -27.24 8.44 -37.44
CA MET A 166 -27.95 7.34 -36.81
C MET A 166 -28.68 6.55 -37.91
N SER A 167 -28.35 5.27 -38.08
CA SER A 167 -29.20 4.32 -38.81
C SER A 167 -30.21 3.71 -37.83
N PRO A 168 -31.53 3.81 -38.05
CA PRO A 168 -32.50 3.16 -37.18
C PRO A 168 -32.52 1.64 -37.41
N THR A 169 -32.45 0.87 -36.33
CA THR A 169 -32.87 -0.52 -36.29
C THR A 169 -34.37 -0.59 -36.06
N GLU A 170 -35.13 -1.18 -36.98
CA GLU A 170 -36.46 -1.70 -36.66
C GLU A 170 -36.42 -3.23 -36.69
N GLU A 171 -36.67 -3.83 -35.53
CA GLU A 171 -37.10 -5.22 -35.39
C GLU A 171 -38.61 -5.30 -35.62
N GLY A 172 -39.07 -6.26 -36.44
CA GLY A 172 -40.50 -6.32 -36.80
C GLY A 172 -41.03 -7.61 -37.45
N ARG A 173 -40.59 -8.80 -37.00
CA ARG A 173 -41.27 -10.13 -37.07
C ARG A 173 -41.69 -10.76 -38.44
N PRO A 174 -41.86 -12.11 -38.49
CA PRO A 174 -41.89 -12.90 -39.74
C PRO A 174 -43.30 -13.28 -40.21
N ALA A 175 -43.49 -13.49 -41.51
CA ALA A 175 -44.67 -14.18 -42.06
C ALA A 175 -44.39 -14.79 -43.46
N TRP A 176 -44.30 -16.13 -43.46
CA TRP A 176 -44.84 -17.12 -44.40
C TRP A 176 -44.95 -16.89 -45.92
N ASP A 177 -44.47 -17.93 -46.61
CA ASP A 177 -45.04 -18.68 -47.75
C ASP A 177 -45.02 -18.19 -49.21
N ASP A 178 -44.68 -19.21 -50.02
CA ASP A 178 -44.77 -19.47 -51.47
C ASP A 178 -43.72 -18.86 -52.43
#